data_AF-A0A8X6S452-F1
#
_entry.id   AF-A0A8X6S452-F1
#
_cell.length_a   1.000
_cell.length_b   1.000
_cell.length_c   1.000
_cell.angle_alpha   90.00
_cell.angle_beta   90.00
_cell.angle_gamma   90.00
#
_symmetry.space_group_name_H-M   'P 1'
#
loop_
_entity.id
_entity.type
_entity.pdbx_description
1 polymer ?
#
loop_
_entity_poly.entity_id
_entity_poly.type
_entity_poly.pdbx_seq_one_letter_code
_entity_poly.pdbx_strand_id
1 'polypeptide(L)'
;MNPGLFWGQIITVYGCGGALVSGTIPPHCSTSHCPHSWCNGLGAIAYDSRSTLIVMRGILTGQHYVDDILRSHVGPFLNGLSEAIFQQDNARPHTVRVAQGFLRHFQTLPWLARSPDLSPVEHVWDQLKRQMPSRHSVQDLELAVQDLWAHLPQDNTRCLINSMPDRVAACIAAGGGPTRY
;
A
#
# COMPACT_ATOMS: atom_id res chain seq x y z
N MET A 1 -14.83 -18.87 9.49
CA MET A 1 -15.48 -18.09 8.40
C MET A 1 -14.41 -17.21 7.75
N ASN A 2 -14.55 -16.88 6.47
CA ASN A 2 -13.43 -16.52 5.58
C ASN A 2 -13.05 -15.02 5.63
N PRO A 3 -11.82 -14.63 6.05
CA PRO A 3 -11.34 -13.24 6.04
C PRO A 3 -10.40 -12.92 4.85
N GLY A 4 -10.38 -13.75 3.79
CA GLY A 4 -9.35 -13.75 2.75
C GLY A 4 -9.62 -12.92 1.49
N LEU A 5 -10.29 -11.77 1.57
CA LEU A 5 -10.72 -10.99 0.39
C LEU A 5 -10.04 -9.61 0.19
N PHE A 6 -9.09 -9.22 1.04
CA PHE A 6 -8.31 -7.99 0.84
C PHE A 6 -6.80 -8.26 0.89
N TRP A 7 -6.17 -8.22 -0.29
CA TRP A 7 -4.74 -8.01 -0.43
C TRP A 7 -4.57 -6.59 -0.98
N GLY A 8 -4.30 -5.64 -0.08
CA GLY A 8 -3.99 -4.27 -0.48
C GLY A 8 -2.66 -4.25 -1.22
N GLN A 9 -2.60 -3.53 -2.34
CA GLN A 9 -1.34 -3.32 -3.05
C GLN A 9 -1.08 -1.83 -3.21
N ILE A 10 -0.39 -1.25 -2.21
CA ILE A 10 0.45 -0.04 -2.28
C ILE A 10 -0.19 1.27 -2.73
N ILE A 11 0.05 2.35 -1.96
CA ILE A 11 0.94 3.50 -2.24
C ILE A 11 1.32 4.14 -0.88
N THR A 12 2.59 4.50 -0.66
CA THR A 12 2.96 5.42 0.43
C THR A 12 3.69 6.62 -0.16
N VAL A 13 3.37 7.84 0.30
CA VAL A 13 4.02 9.07 -0.17
C VAL A 13 4.53 9.87 1.02
N TYR A 14 5.84 10.14 1.06
CA TYR A 14 6.47 10.90 2.12
C TYR A 14 6.72 12.34 1.67
N GLY A 15 6.47 13.33 2.54
CA GLY A 15 6.72 14.75 2.27
C GLY A 15 7.46 15.41 3.43
N CYS A 16 8.62 16.00 3.12
CA CYS A 16 9.49 16.87 3.93
C CYS A 16 9.65 16.56 5.44
N GLY A 17 10.70 15.82 5.83
CA GLY A 17 11.08 15.73 7.26
C GLY A 17 11.97 14.58 7.76
N GLY A 18 12.87 13.99 6.96
CA GLY A 18 13.75 12.89 7.40
C GLY A 18 13.41 11.53 6.78
N ALA A 19 14.34 10.56 6.84
CA ALA A 19 14.44 9.49 5.83
C ALA A 19 14.68 8.05 6.36
N LEU A 20 14.54 7.10 5.41
CA LEU A 20 15.03 5.69 5.37
C LEU A 20 14.01 4.55 5.67
N VAL A 21 14.40 3.27 5.44
CA VAL A 21 13.64 2.33 4.55
C VAL A 21 13.52 0.84 4.99
N SER A 22 12.51 0.06 4.46
CA SER A 22 12.68 -1.23 3.69
C SER A 22 11.88 -2.55 4.02
N GLY A 23 11.22 -3.25 3.05
CA GLY A 23 10.88 -4.72 3.18
C GLY A 23 9.93 -5.56 2.23
N THR A 24 8.80 -6.23 2.65
CA THR A 24 7.97 -7.39 2.05
C THR A 24 8.01 -8.84 2.67
N ILE A 25 7.82 -9.99 1.97
CA ILE A 25 6.95 -11.15 2.44
C ILE A 25 7.48 -12.62 2.18
N PRO A 26 7.01 -13.69 2.92
CA PRO A 26 7.21 -15.13 2.60
C PRO A 26 6.08 -15.80 1.74
N PRO A 27 6.33 -16.95 1.07
CA PRO A 27 5.37 -17.58 0.15
C PRO A 27 4.44 -18.61 0.81
N HIS A 28 3.21 -18.74 0.27
CA HIS A 28 2.41 -19.97 0.06
C HIS A 28 0.90 -19.69 0.14
N CYS A 29 0.18 -19.80 -0.99
CA CYS A 29 -1.24 -20.16 -0.99
C CYS A 29 -1.64 -20.80 -2.33
N SER A 30 -2.41 -21.89 -2.28
CA SER A 30 -2.70 -22.77 -3.43
C SER A 30 -3.89 -22.27 -4.27
N THR A 31 -3.75 -22.30 -5.59
CA THR A 31 -4.67 -21.71 -6.59
C THR A 31 -5.94 -22.52 -6.89
N SER A 32 -6.43 -23.36 -5.97
CA SER A 32 -7.39 -24.42 -6.30
C SER A 32 -8.87 -24.21 -5.92
N HIS A 33 -9.24 -23.17 -5.16
CA HIS A 33 -10.65 -22.94 -4.74
C HIS A 33 -11.01 -21.44 -4.55
N CYS A 34 -11.12 -20.65 -5.64
CA CYS A 34 -11.92 -19.39 -5.70
C CYS A 34 -11.88 -18.77 -7.12
N PRO A 35 -12.84 -19.06 -8.02
CA PRO A 35 -12.64 -18.76 -9.45
C PRO A 35 -12.85 -17.30 -9.94
N HIS A 36 -13.62 -16.43 -9.26
CA HIS A 36 -14.17 -15.22 -9.93
C HIS A 36 -14.19 -13.88 -9.15
N SER A 37 -13.52 -13.71 -8.01
CA SER A 37 -13.67 -12.47 -7.21
C SER A 37 -12.44 -12.06 -6.39
N TRP A 38 -11.29 -11.91 -7.06
CA TRP A 38 -10.15 -11.18 -6.48
C TRP A 38 -10.41 -9.69 -6.57
N CYS A 39 -10.45 -9.01 -5.42
CA CYS A 39 -10.58 -7.55 -5.32
C CYS A 39 -9.28 -7.01 -4.71
N ASN A 40 -8.62 -6.08 -5.41
CA ASN A 40 -7.40 -5.43 -4.93
C ASN A 40 -7.71 -3.97 -4.60
N GLY A 41 -7.35 -3.55 -3.38
CA GLY A 41 -7.43 -2.15 -2.96
C GLY A 41 -6.08 -1.45 -3.16
N LEU A 42 -6.10 -0.29 -3.83
CA LEU A 42 -4.93 0.56 -4.04
C LEU A 42 -5.25 1.98 -3.60
N GLY A 43 -4.46 2.50 -2.67
CA GLY A 43 -4.66 3.81 -2.07
C GLY A 43 -3.37 4.35 -1.49
N ALA A 44 -3.20 5.66 -1.56
CA ALA A 44 -2.05 6.40 -1.09
C ALA A 44 -2.29 7.09 0.23
N ILE A 45 -1.36 6.93 1.15
CA ILE A 45 -1.27 7.78 2.35
C ILE A 45 -0.09 8.74 2.22
N ALA A 46 -0.28 9.97 2.70
CA ALA A 46 0.74 11.00 2.84
C ALA A 46 0.62 11.68 4.21
N TYR A 47 1.57 12.55 4.57
CA TYR A 47 1.60 13.14 5.91
C TYR A 47 0.33 13.92 6.26
N ASP A 48 -0.17 14.76 5.35
CA ASP A 48 -1.37 15.59 5.55
C ASP A 48 -2.55 15.22 4.63
N SER A 49 -2.43 14.16 3.83
CA SER A 49 -3.48 13.76 2.89
C SER A 49 -3.47 12.26 2.59
N ARG A 50 -4.42 11.83 1.75
CA ARG A 50 -4.51 10.50 1.15
C ARG A 50 -5.16 10.60 -0.23
N SER A 51 -4.92 9.63 -1.10
CA SER A 51 -5.67 9.51 -2.37
C SER A 51 -7.07 8.93 -2.12
N THR A 52 -7.91 8.93 -3.16
CA THR A 52 -9.05 8.01 -3.26
C THR A 52 -8.57 6.54 -3.18
N LEU A 53 -9.37 5.66 -2.58
CA LEU A 53 -9.16 4.21 -2.63
C LEU A 53 -9.80 3.62 -3.90
N ILE A 54 -8.95 3.08 -4.77
CA ILE A 54 -9.32 2.38 -5.99
C ILE A 54 -9.52 0.91 -5.63
N VAL A 55 -10.68 0.34 -5.98
CA VAL A 55 -10.91 -1.11 -5.92
C VAL A 55 -10.96 -1.66 -7.34
N MET A 56 -10.07 -2.59 -7.66
CA MET A 56 -10.06 -3.30 -8.94
C MET A 56 -10.46 -4.75 -8.77
N ARG A 57 -11.25 -5.25 -9.73
CA ARG A 57 -11.61 -6.67 -9.82
C ARG A 57 -10.74 -7.36 -10.86
N GLY A 58 -10.19 -8.52 -10.52
CA GLY A 58 -9.32 -9.32 -11.39
C GLY A 58 -7.82 -9.06 -11.19
N ILE A 59 -7.01 -9.46 -12.17
CA ILE A 59 -5.54 -9.48 -12.06
C ILE A 59 -4.94 -8.13 -12.47
N LEU A 60 -4.20 -7.51 -11.56
CA LEU A 60 -3.40 -6.33 -11.85
C LEU A 60 -2.21 -6.72 -12.74
N THR A 61 -2.22 -6.28 -14.00
CA THR A 61 -1.08 -6.40 -14.91
C THR A 61 -0.18 -5.17 -14.76
N GLY A 62 1.07 -5.26 -15.21
CA GLY A 62 1.96 -4.10 -15.23
C GLY A 62 1.48 -2.94 -16.12
N GLN A 63 0.68 -3.24 -17.15
CA GLN A 63 0.10 -2.21 -18.02
C GLN A 63 -1.10 -1.53 -17.34
N HIS A 64 -2.02 -2.31 -16.74
CA HIS A 64 -3.13 -1.79 -15.93
C HIS A 64 -2.60 -0.96 -14.74
N TYR A 65 -1.50 -1.39 -14.11
CA TYR A 65 -0.86 -0.61 -13.05
C TYR A 65 -0.36 0.75 -13.55
N VAL A 66 0.10 0.85 -14.80
CA VAL A 66 0.52 2.14 -15.36
C VAL A 66 -0.68 3.00 -15.77
N ASP A 67 -1.66 2.41 -16.46
CA ASP A 67 -2.74 3.16 -17.08
C ASP A 67 -3.86 3.50 -16.08
N ASP A 68 -4.36 2.48 -15.37
CA ASP A 68 -5.52 2.58 -14.49
C ASP A 68 -5.16 3.09 -13.09
N ILE A 69 -3.90 2.91 -12.65
CA ILE A 69 -3.42 3.33 -11.33
C ILE A 69 -2.47 4.52 -11.45
N LEU A 70 -1.23 4.28 -11.90
CA LEU A 70 -0.15 5.28 -11.84
C LEU A 70 -0.47 6.57 -12.58
N ARG A 71 -0.95 6.49 -13.83
CA ARG A 71 -1.28 7.70 -14.61
C ARG A 71 -2.58 8.36 -14.16
N SER A 72 -3.59 7.57 -13.84
CA SER A 72 -4.95 8.07 -13.56
C SER A 72 -5.11 8.66 -12.16
N HIS A 73 -4.38 8.17 -11.17
CA HIS A 73 -4.55 8.58 -9.77
C HIS A 73 -3.24 8.98 -9.08
N VAL A 74 -2.16 8.24 -9.28
CA VAL A 74 -0.92 8.41 -8.49
C VAL A 74 -0.13 9.63 -8.93
N GLY A 75 0.15 9.76 -10.24
CA GLY A 75 0.85 10.90 -10.80
C GLY A 75 0.18 12.24 -10.44
N PRO A 76 -1.15 12.38 -10.64
CA PRO A 76 -1.89 13.55 -10.17
C PRO A 76 -1.76 13.81 -8.66
N PHE A 77 -1.84 12.77 -7.82
CA PHE A 77 -1.69 12.90 -6.37
C PHE A 77 -0.27 13.33 -5.96
N LEU A 78 0.76 12.71 -6.54
CA LEU A 78 2.18 13.06 -6.33
C LEU A 78 2.49 14.49 -6.78
N ASN A 79 1.97 14.90 -7.94
CA ASN A 79 2.15 16.27 -8.45
C ASN A 79 1.47 17.34 -7.58
N GLY A 80 0.47 16.96 -6.76
CA GLY A 80 -0.17 17.84 -5.78
C GLY A 80 0.60 17.97 -4.45
N LEU A 81 1.74 17.28 -4.29
CA LEU A 81 2.50 17.22 -3.04
C LEU A 81 3.90 17.82 -3.23
N SER A 82 4.33 18.64 -2.27
CA SER A 82 5.68 19.22 -2.27
C SER A 82 6.72 18.19 -1.84
N GLU A 83 7.82 18.07 -2.60
CA GLU A 83 8.97 17.21 -2.31
C GLU A 83 8.60 15.75 -1.99
N ALA A 84 7.63 15.22 -2.74
CA ALA A 84 7.07 13.89 -2.54
C ALA A 84 8.04 12.76 -2.92
N ILE A 85 8.34 11.87 -1.97
CA ILE A 85 9.02 10.60 -2.22
C ILE A 85 7.98 9.47 -2.24
N PHE A 86 7.81 8.84 -3.39
CA PHE A 86 6.89 7.71 -3.57
C PHE A 86 7.54 6.37 -3.18
N GLN A 87 6.85 5.59 -2.36
CA GLN A 87 7.24 4.23 -1.99
C GLN A 87 6.21 3.21 -2.47
N GLN A 88 6.73 2.14 -3.08
CA GLN A 88 6.01 0.93 -3.47
C GLN A 88 6.80 -0.31 -3.05
N ASP A 89 6.15 -1.47 -3.10
CA ASP A 89 6.82 -2.75 -2.94
C ASP A 89 7.41 -3.28 -4.26
N ASN A 90 7.98 -4.47 -4.19
CA ASN A 90 8.57 -5.18 -5.34
C ASN A 90 7.64 -6.20 -5.99
N ALA A 91 6.31 -6.05 -5.90
CA ALA A 91 5.38 -6.91 -6.62
C ALA A 91 5.60 -6.84 -8.14
N ARG A 92 5.24 -7.91 -8.85
CA ARG A 92 5.51 -8.04 -10.29
C ARG A 92 4.96 -6.87 -11.13
N PRO A 93 3.73 -6.35 -10.92
CA PRO A 93 3.23 -5.21 -11.69
C PRO A 93 4.01 -3.91 -11.45
N HIS A 94 4.62 -3.77 -10.27
CA HIS A 94 5.34 -2.56 -9.85
C HIS A 94 6.80 -2.53 -10.36
N THR A 95 7.37 -3.71 -10.60
CA THR A 95 8.79 -3.90 -11.00
C THR A 95 9.01 -4.08 -12.50
N VAL A 96 7.96 -4.30 -13.30
CA VAL A 96 8.12 -4.39 -14.76
C VAL A 96 8.58 -3.07 -15.39
N ARG A 97 9.27 -3.19 -16.54
CA ARG A 97 9.86 -2.06 -17.29
C ARG A 97 8.89 -0.92 -17.59
N VAL A 98 7.59 -1.19 -17.79
CA VAL A 98 6.61 -0.14 -18.10
C VAL A 98 6.26 0.70 -16.86
N ALA A 99 6.08 0.07 -15.70
CA ALA A 99 5.86 0.74 -14.42
C ALA A 99 7.10 1.55 -14.00
N GLN A 100 8.27 0.90 -13.96
CA GLN A 100 9.55 1.57 -13.73
C GLN A 100 9.81 2.69 -14.74
N GLY A 101 9.36 2.52 -15.98
CA GLY A 101 9.49 3.51 -17.05
C GLY A 101 8.71 4.80 -16.79
N PHE A 102 7.49 4.69 -16.26
CA PHE A 102 6.66 5.81 -15.83
C PHE A 102 7.23 6.48 -14.55
N LEU A 103 7.69 5.68 -13.60
CA LEU A 103 8.13 6.17 -12.29
C LEU A 103 9.43 6.99 -12.31
N ARG A 104 10.20 6.99 -13.40
CA ARG A 104 11.37 7.87 -13.59
C ARG A 104 11.06 9.37 -13.54
N HIS A 105 9.79 9.76 -13.66
CA HIS A 105 9.36 11.14 -13.51
C HIS A 105 9.12 11.57 -12.06
N PHE A 106 9.23 10.65 -11.10
CA PHE A 106 8.99 10.88 -9.68
C PHE A 106 10.20 10.44 -8.84
N GLN A 107 10.40 11.05 -7.68
CA GLN A 107 11.38 10.54 -6.73
C GLN A 107 10.81 9.29 -6.06
N THR A 108 11.45 8.14 -6.27
CA THR A 108 11.04 6.86 -5.67
C THR A 108 11.99 6.42 -4.58
N LEU A 109 11.43 5.84 -3.51
CA LEU A 109 12.20 5.19 -2.46
C LEU A 109 12.55 3.76 -2.89
N PRO A 110 13.85 3.38 -3.02
CA PRO A 110 14.23 2.00 -3.29
C PRO A 110 13.78 1.10 -2.13
N TRP A 111 13.09 0.00 -2.42
CA TRP A 111 12.56 -0.92 -1.41
C TRP A 111 13.30 -2.26 -1.52
N LEU A 112 13.77 -2.86 -0.41
CA LEU A 112 14.30 -4.23 -0.47
C LEU A 112 13.16 -5.25 -0.52
N ALA A 113 13.46 -6.54 -0.37
CA ALA A 113 12.47 -7.58 -0.18
C ALA A 113 12.54 -8.13 1.26
N ARG A 114 11.40 -8.54 1.85
CA ARG A 114 11.26 -9.29 3.13
C ARG A 114 11.29 -8.53 4.49
N SER A 115 10.39 -7.57 4.67
CA SER A 115 9.98 -6.86 5.92
C SER A 115 8.65 -6.04 5.73
N PRO A 116 7.43 -6.58 5.90
CA PRO A 116 6.21 -5.79 5.74
C PRO A 116 6.06 -4.74 6.87
N ASP A 117 6.64 -5.03 8.03
CA ASP A 117 6.74 -4.24 9.27
C ASP A 117 7.14 -2.77 9.03
N LEU A 118 7.90 -2.49 7.98
CA LEU A 118 8.40 -1.15 7.66
C LEU A 118 7.47 -0.35 6.73
N SER A 119 6.31 -0.88 6.34
CA SER A 119 5.36 -0.20 5.45
C SER A 119 4.19 0.40 6.26
N PRO A 120 4.09 1.73 6.43
CA PRO A 120 2.99 2.37 7.15
C PRO A 120 1.59 2.00 6.64
N VAL A 121 1.46 1.75 5.33
CA VAL A 121 0.17 1.41 4.72
C VAL A 121 -0.31 0.00 5.09
N GLU A 122 0.59 -0.94 5.44
CA GLU A 122 0.19 -2.26 5.96
C GLU A 122 -0.49 -2.13 7.32
N HIS A 123 -0.03 -1.22 8.18
CA HIS A 123 -0.70 -0.90 9.44
C HIS A 123 -2.05 -0.22 9.24
N VAL A 124 -2.20 0.62 8.20
CA VAL A 124 -3.50 1.16 7.80
C VAL A 124 -4.42 0.02 7.35
N TRP A 125 -3.97 -0.89 6.48
CA TRP A 125 -4.75 -2.05 6.06
C TRP A 125 -5.17 -2.94 7.22
N ASP A 126 -4.29 -3.13 8.20
CA ASP A 126 -4.57 -3.89 9.42
C ASP A 126 -5.58 -3.20 10.35
N GLN A 127 -5.50 -1.86 10.49
CA GLN A 127 -6.54 -1.06 11.15
C GLN A 127 -7.89 -1.15 10.43
N LEU A 128 -7.91 -1.12 9.09
CA LEU A 128 -9.13 -1.24 8.30
C LEU A 128 -9.73 -2.65 8.44
N LYS A 129 -8.94 -3.72 8.25
CA LYS A 129 -9.39 -5.12 8.41
C LYS A 129 -10.05 -5.38 9.76
N ARG A 130 -9.55 -4.79 10.86
CA ARG A 130 -10.17 -4.88 12.20
C ARG A 130 -11.52 -4.17 12.33
N GLN A 131 -11.72 -3.08 11.60
CA GLN A 131 -12.96 -2.30 11.61
C GLN A 131 -13.99 -2.81 10.58
N MET A 132 -13.59 -3.73 9.70
CA MET A 132 -14.40 -4.17 8.58
C MET A 132 -15.64 -4.93 9.09
N PRO A 133 -16.87 -4.48 8.75
CA PRO A 133 -18.08 -5.11 9.24
C PRO A 133 -18.25 -6.52 8.65
N SER A 134 -18.87 -7.42 9.41
CA SER A 134 -19.37 -8.68 8.85
C SER A 134 -20.45 -8.38 7.81
N ARG A 135 -20.11 -8.55 6.53
CA ARG A 135 -20.99 -8.36 5.37
C ARG A 135 -20.96 -9.60 4.48
N HIS A 136 -22.02 -9.80 3.70
CA HIS A 136 -22.23 -11.03 2.93
C HIS A 136 -22.01 -10.88 1.42
N SER A 137 -21.92 -9.65 0.89
CA SER A 137 -21.63 -9.40 -0.53
C SER A 137 -20.27 -8.71 -0.72
N VAL A 138 -19.66 -8.91 -1.88
CA VAL A 138 -18.44 -8.19 -2.28
C VAL A 138 -18.72 -6.68 -2.36
N GLN A 139 -19.85 -6.27 -2.93
CA GLN A 139 -20.21 -4.86 -3.09
C GLN A 139 -20.27 -4.11 -1.74
N ASP A 140 -20.83 -4.76 -0.71
CA ASP A 140 -20.89 -4.19 0.65
C ASP A 140 -19.51 -4.02 1.28
N LEU A 141 -18.58 -4.93 0.99
CA LEU A 141 -17.19 -4.87 1.47
C LEU A 141 -16.40 -3.78 0.74
N GLU A 142 -16.59 -3.62 -0.56
CA GLU A 142 -15.99 -2.53 -1.35
C GLU A 142 -16.43 -1.15 -0.83
N LEU A 143 -17.74 -0.97 -0.62
CA LEU A 143 -18.27 0.27 -0.06
C LEU A 143 -17.78 0.51 1.38
N ALA A 144 -17.76 -0.53 2.23
CA ALA A 144 -17.29 -0.40 3.61
C ALA A 144 -15.80 -0.03 3.71
N VAL A 145 -14.93 -0.60 2.88
CA VAL A 145 -13.51 -0.24 2.90
C VAL A 145 -13.25 1.14 2.31
N GLN A 146 -14.01 1.56 1.29
CA GLN A 146 -13.92 2.91 0.73
C GLN A 146 -14.38 3.97 1.74
N ASP A 147 -15.45 3.69 2.49
CA ASP A 147 -15.94 4.55 3.57
C ASP A 147 -14.94 4.66 4.72
N LEU A 148 -14.43 3.52 5.21
CA LEU A 148 -13.43 3.50 6.29
C LEU A 148 -12.09 4.14 5.87
N TRP A 149 -11.70 4.02 4.59
CA TRP A 149 -10.55 4.74 4.03
C TRP A 149 -10.83 6.25 3.95
N ALA A 150 -11.99 6.66 3.46
CA ALA A 150 -12.40 8.05 3.37
C ALA A 150 -12.48 8.74 4.75
N HIS A 151 -12.82 7.99 5.80
CA HIS A 151 -12.94 8.48 7.18
C HIS A 151 -11.73 8.17 8.09
N LEU A 152 -10.65 7.57 7.58
CA LEU A 152 -9.43 7.30 8.35
C LEU A 152 -8.91 8.60 9.02
N PRO A 153 -8.70 8.66 10.35
CA PRO A 153 -8.16 9.87 10.97
C PRO A 153 -6.77 10.19 10.42
N GLN A 154 -6.54 11.44 9.99
CA GLN A 154 -5.24 11.81 9.40
C GLN A 154 -4.09 11.66 10.42
N ASP A 155 -4.38 11.85 11.71
CA ASP A 155 -3.40 11.65 12.78
C ASP A 155 -2.95 10.18 12.92
N ASN A 156 -3.78 9.19 12.55
CA ASN A 156 -3.31 7.80 12.47
C ASN A 156 -2.17 7.69 11.45
N THR A 157 -2.34 8.32 10.29
CA THR A 157 -1.35 8.33 9.21
C THR A 157 -0.08 9.07 9.62
N ARG A 158 -0.21 10.26 10.24
CA ARG A 158 0.91 11.03 10.78
C ARG A 158 1.69 10.22 11.81
N CYS A 159 1.02 9.59 12.78
CA CYS A 159 1.67 8.75 13.79
C CYS A 159 2.43 7.57 13.18
N LEU A 160 1.86 6.92 12.15
CA LEU A 160 2.54 5.82 11.45
C LEU A 160 3.79 6.32 10.70
N ILE A 161 3.70 7.44 9.97
CA ILE A 161 4.83 8.05 9.27
C ILE A 161 5.91 8.51 10.27
N ASN A 162 5.53 9.17 11.36
CA ASN A 162 6.46 9.63 12.40
C ASN A 162 7.15 8.47 13.14
N SER A 163 6.55 7.27 13.16
CA SER A 163 7.18 6.07 13.73
C SER A 163 8.22 5.40 12.81
N MET A 164 8.38 5.86 11.56
CA MET A 164 9.31 5.25 10.60
C MET A 164 10.78 5.21 11.04
N PRO A 165 11.38 6.27 11.61
CA PRO A 165 12.75 6.22 12.10
C PRO A 165 12.96 5.12 13.15
N ASP A 166 12.03 4.95 14.09
CA ASP A 166 12.09 3.91 15.13
C ASP A 166 11.95 2.50 14.55
N ARG A 167 11.03 2.32 13.58
CA ARG A 167 10.82 1.05 12.87
C ARG A 167 12.07 0.63 12.11
N VAL A 168 12.68 1.56 11.38
CA VAL A 168 13.92 1.35 10.62
C VAL A 168 15.08 1.04 11.56
N ALA A 169 15.24 1.78 12.67
CA ALA A 169 16.23 1.50 13.69
C ALA A 169 16.05 0.09 14.30
N ALA A 170 14.81 -0.32 14.57
CA ALA A 170 14.49 -1.66 15.08
C ALA A 170 14.83 -2.76 14.05
N CYS A 171 14.54 -2.55 12.76
CA CYS A 171 14.91 -3.50 11.70
C CYS A 171 16.43 -3.62 11.52
N ILE A 172 17.15 -2.50 11.58
CA ILE A 172 18.62 -2.49 11.55
C ILE A 172 19.19 -3.26 12.75
N ALA A 173 18.66 -3.02 13.97
CA ALA A 173 19.07 -3.73 15.18
C ALA A 173 18.74 -5.24 15.12
N ALA A 174 17.65 -5.62 14.44
CA ALA A 174 17.28 -7.00 14.17
C ALA A 174 18.03 -7.63 12.97
N GLY A 175 18.97 -6.93 12.34
CA GLY A 175 19.74 -7.41 11.18
C GLY A 175 18.88 -7.69 9.95
N GLY A 176 17.77 -6.98 9.77
CA GLY A 176 16.76 -7.25 8.74
C GLY A 176 15.69 -8.29 9.15
N GLY A 177 15.73 -8.79 10.38
CA GLY A 177 14.71 -9.69 10.93
C GLY A 177 13.39 -9.00 11.29
N PRO A 178 12.34 -9.78 11.62
CA PRO A 178 11.05 -9.25 12.05
C PRO A 178 11.17 -8.38 13.30
N THR A 179 10.33 -7.35 13.40
CA THR A 179 10.32 -6.40 14.50
C THR A 179 9.05 -6.52 15.35
N ARG A 180 8.90 -5.63 16.35
CA ARG A 180 7.67 -5.53 17.15
C ARG A 180 6.52 -4.77 16.47
N TYR A 181 6.76 -4.21 15.27
CA TYR A 181 5.85 -3.29 14.57
C TYR A 181 5.00 -4.04 13.56
#